data_AF-Q0S409-F1
#
_entry.id   AF-Q0S409-F1
#
_cell.length_a   1.000
_cell.length_b   1.000
_cell.length_c   1.000
_cell.angle_alpha   90.00
_cell.angle_beta   90.00
_cell.angle_gamma   90.00
#
_symmetry.space_group_name_H-M   'P 1'
#
loop_
_entity.id
_entity.type
_entity.pdbx_description
1 polymer ?
#
loop_
_entity_poly.entity_id
_entity_poly.type
_entity_poly.pdbx_seq_one_letter_code
_entity_poly.pdbx_strand_id
1 'polypeptide(L)'
;MLPASCPQIVRNCDRGPRANGDTRPSGTLEPRLAPDGGTHPVLTRGSAGYHRHMAERNRVSPRSEIVAIPLRGRFMGNRGCLHRGHTVVRNHAGKRWIICVTDYPARTVAQWSDGHYTVLFFHDEAVALAAGHRPCALCRRERYNDFRVAWQSAHGGGLPGADQMDARLHGERLVGSGQRTHEAPWSSLPDGAFALSDGGPAVVLGDTVVPWSAEGYGTPANRPTGTATVLTPPSTVAVLTAGYRPDVA
;
A
#
# COMPACT_ATOMS: atom_id res chain seq x y z
N MET A 1 14.33 -10.04 -1.65
CA MET A 1 13.33 -9.00 -1.32
C MET A 1 14.00 -8.05 -0.34
N LEU A 2 14.28 -6.80 -0.74
CA LEU A 2 15.00 -5.83 0.10
C LEU A 2 14.10 -5.34 1.26
N PRO A 3 14.65 -5.07 2.46
CA PRO A 3 13.90 -4.59 3.60
C PRO A 3 13.53 -3.11 3.39
N ALA A 4 12.29 -2.74 3.69
CA ALA A 4 11.70 -1.48 3.22
C ALA A 4 10.70 -0.97 4.28
N SER A 5 10.89 0.21 4.95
CA SER A 5 9.82 0.79 5.80
C SER A 5 9.85 2.30 6.16
N CYS A 6 8.67 2.91 6.41
CA CYS A 6 8.47 4.25 7.02
C CYS A 6 8.18 4.14 8.55
N PRO A 7 8.77 4.96 9.44
CA PRO A 7 8.61 4.82 10.90
C PRO A 7 7.27 5.24 11.53
N GLN A 8 6.39 5.99 10.83
CA GLN A 8 5.01 6.28 11.29
C GLN A 8 4.12 5.03 11.34
N ILE A 9 4.65 3.90 10.91
CA ILE A 9 3.96 2.64 10.70
C ILE A 9 4.20 1.64 11.86
N VAL A 10 5.15 1.91 12.76
CA VAL A 10 5.48 0.97 13.83
C VAL A 10 4.58 1.21 15.04
N ARG A 11 3.31 0.81 14.94
CA ARG A 11 2.62 0.27 16.12
C ARG A 11 2.87 -1.23 16.08
N ASN A 12 3.56 -1.77 17.09
CA ASN A 12 3.51 -3.21 17.34
C ASN A 12 2.02 -3.55 17.42
N CYS A 13 1.54 -4.40 16.53
CA CYS A 13 0.16 -4.87 16.65
C CYS A 13 0.13 -5.72 17.91
N ASP A 14 -0.69 -5.29 18.87
CA ASP A 14 -0.65 -5.72 20.27
C ASP A 14 -0.22 -7.19 20.43
N ARG A 15 0.86 -7.39 21.19
CA ARG A 15 0.87 -8.51 22.12
C ARG A 15 -0.35 -8.25 23.00
N GLY A 16 -1.28 -9.19 23.09
CA GLY A 16 -2.39 -9.10 24.05
C GLY A 16 -1.90 -8.74 25.46
N PRO A 17 -2.81 -8.35 26.37
CA PRO A 17 -2.42 -8.00 27.75
C PRO A 17 -1.46 -9.08 28.28
N ARG A 18 -0.28 -8.66 28.74
CA ARG A 18 0.71 -9.59 29.30
C ARG A 18 0.02 -10.33 30.43
N ALA A 19 -0.23 -11.62 30.23
CA ALA A 19 -0.50 -12.51 31.34
C ALA A 19 0.76 -12.48 32.22
N ASN A 20 0.58 -12.02 33.45
CA ASN A 20 1.56 -12.15 34.51
C ASN A 20 1.82 -13.64 34.77
N GLY A 21 3.08 -13.96 35.04
CA GLY A 21 3.48 -15.22 35.65
C GLY A 21 3.80 -16.32 34.63
N ASP A 22 5.08 -16.58 34.43
CA ASP A 22 5.59 -17.93 34.66
C ASP A 22 7.10 -17.90 34.88
N THR A 23 7.44 -18.23 36.11
CA THR A 23 8.76 -18.58 36.62
C THR A 23 9.40 -19.66 35.75
N ARG A 24 10.54 -19.36 35.11
CA ARG A 24 11.43 -20.40 34.54
C ARG A 24 12.43 -20.84 35.61
N PRO A 25 12.58 -22.13 35.90
CA PRO A 25 13.74 -22.62 36.60
C PRO A 25 14.93 -22.75 35.63
N SER A 26 16.10 -22.43 36.17
CA SER A 26 17.43 -22.54 35.58
C SER A 26 17.76 -23.99 35.20
N GLY A 27 18.32 -24.19 34.00
CA GLY A 27 18.89 -25.45 33.55
C GLY A 27 20.16 -25.19 32.74
N THR A 28 21.25 -25.82 33.17
CA THR A 28 22.65 -25.56 32.86
C THR A 28 23.06 -26.04 31.45
N LEU A 29 24.00 -25.32 30.82
CA LEU A 29 24.72 -25.73 29.60
C LEU A 29 25.67 -26.90 29.88
N GLU A 30 25.76 -27.84 28.94
CA GLU A 30 26.93 -28.71 28.72
C GLU A 30 27.16 -28.86 27.20
N PRO A 31 28.42 -28.86 26.72
CA PRO A 31 28.76 -28.80 25.29
C PRO A 31 28.93 -30.21 24.68
N ARG A 32 28.69 -30.36 23.37
CA ARG A 32 29.11 -31.57 22.63
C ARG A 32 29.86 -31.21 21.35
N LEU A 33 31.06 -31.79 21.25
CA LEU A 33 32.01 -31.73 20.14
C LEU A 33 31.47 -32.41 18.86
N ALA A 34 32.02 -31.96 17.73
CA ALA A 34 31.90 -32.53 16.39
C ALA A 34 32.68 -33.85 16.22
N PRO A 35 32.40 -34.61 15.15
CA PRO A 35 33.46 -35.26 14.40
C PRO A 35 33.46 -34.89 12.91
N ASP A 36 34.69 -34.85 12.39
CA ASP A 36 35.07 -34.58 11.00
C ASP A 36 34.67 -35.71 10.01
N GLY A 37 34.66 -35.35 8.72
CA GLY A 37 35.06 -36.26 7.65
C GLY A 37 33.94 -36.77 6.74
N GLY A 38 33.70 -36.08 5.62
CA GLY A 38 32.81 -36.55 4.56
C GLY A 38 32.99 -35.79 3.25
N THR A 39 33.66 -36.45 2.30
CA THR A 39 34.05 -36.05 0.95
C THR A 39 32.92 -35.41 0.12
N HIS A 40 33.19 -34.27 -0.53
CA HIS A 40 32.30 -33.61 -1.48
C HIS A 40 32.23 -34.37 -2.83
N PRO A 41 31.05 -34.77 -3.31
CA PRO A 41 30.85 -35.03 -4.72
C PRO A 41 30.54 -33.71 -5.43
N VAL A 42 31.48 -33.26 -6.27
CA VAL A 42 31.19 -32.29 -7.35
C VAL A 42 30.40 -33.06 -8.41
N LEU A 43 29.08 -32.83 -8.46
CA LEU A 43 28.26 -33.26 -9.60
C LEU A 43 27.30 -32.12 -10.00
N THR A 44 27.70 -31.53 -11.14
CA THR A 44 26.88 -31.05 -12.25
C THR A 44 25.63 -30.20 -11.94
N ARG A 45 25.69 -28.94 -12.38
CA ARG A 45 24.55 -28.03 -12.55
C ARG A 45 23.45 -28.69 -13.39
N GLY A 46 22.52 -29.36 -12.73
CA GLY A 46 21.20 -29.63 -13.24
C GLY A 46 20.38 -28.34 -13.17
N SER A 47 19.82 -27.95 -14.30
CA SER A 47 18.85 -26.88 -14.48
C SER A 47 17.67 -27.02 -13.50
N ALA A 48 17.80 -26.49 -12.28
CA ALA A 48 16.69 -26.35 -11.35
C ALA A 48 15.79 -25.22 -11.88
N GLY A 49 14.59 -25.62 -12.27
CA GLY A 49 13.68 -24.84 -13.09
C GLY A 49 13.37 -23.45 -12.55
N TYR A 50 12.98 -22.60 -13.48
CA TYR A 50 12.22 -21.37 -13.27
C TYR A 50 11.25 -21.52 -12.08
N HIS A 51 11.69 -21.12 -10.88
CA HIS A 51 10.76 -20.61 -9.89
C HIS A 51 10.23 -19.32 -10.49
N ARG A 52 9.16 -19.46 -11.30
CA ARG A 52 8.24 -18.39 -11.63
C ARG A 52 7.94 -17.74 -10.28
N HIS A 53 8.60 -16.60 -10.00
CA HIS A 53 8.43 -15.88 -8.75
C HIS A 53 6.94 -15.57 -8.68
N MET A 54 6.19 -16.38 -7.93
CA MET A 54 4.78 -16.17 -7.77
C MET A 54 4.65 -14.81 -7.11
N ALA A 55 3.89 -13.93 -7.73
CA ALA A 55 3.66 -12.62 -7.16
C ALA A 55 3.04 -12.80 -5.78
N GLU A 56 3.71 -12.29 -4.75
CA GLU A 56 3.19 -12.30 -3.39
C GLU A 56 1.90 -11.48 -3.31
N ARG A 57 0.96 -11.88 -2.43
CA ARG A 57 -0.29 -11.14 -2.22
C ARG A 57 -0.06 -9.91 -1.33
N ASN A 58 0.72 -8.97 -1.84
CA ASN A 58 1.12 -7.73 -1.17
C ASN A 58 1.08 -6.50 -2.10
N ARG A 59 0.45 -6.62 -3.28
CA ARG A 59 0.16 -5.48 -4.15
C ARG A 59 -1.22 -4.93 -3.86
N VAL A 60 -1.39 -3.62 -4.03
CA VAL A 60 -2.70 -2.97 -3.91
C VAL A 60 -3.15 -2.48 -5.28
N SER A 61 -4.36 -2.88 -5.69
CA SER A 61 -5.00 -2.39 -6.92
C SER A 61 -5.70 -1.04 -6.69
N PRO A 62 -6.06 -0.30 -7.75
CA PRO A 62 -6.92 0.89 -7.65
C PRO A 62 -8.28 0.58 -7.03
N ARG A 63 -8.72 -0.69 -7.09
CA ARG A 63 -9.92 -1.18 -6.43
C ARG A 63 -9.76 -1.39 -4.91
N SER A 64 -8.64 -0.97 -4.35
CA SER A 64 -8.29 -1.17 -2.95
C SER A 64 -8.15 -2.64 -2.52
N GLU A 65 -7.98 -3.55 -3.48
CA GLU A 65 -7.81 -4.98 -3.22
C GLU A 65 -6.34 -5.31 -2.99
N ILE A 66 -6.06 -6.26 -2.10
CA ILE A 66 -4.72 -6.82 -1.95
C ILE A 66 -4.60 -8.05 -2.86
N VAL A 67 -3.79 -7.93 -3.90
CA VAL A 67 -3.68 -8.86 -5.02
C VAL A 67 -2.27 -9.41 -5.19
N ALA A 68 -2.19 -10.57 -5.83
CA ALA A 68 -0.95 -11.26 -6.20
C ALA A 68 -0.68 -11.02 -7.70
N ILE A 69 0.01 -9.91 -8.02
CA ILE A 69 0.34 -9.53 -9.41
C ILE A 69 1.85 -9.20 -9.55
N PRO A 70 2.47 -9.48 -10.71
CA PRO A 70 3.92 -9.31 -10.87
C PRO A 70 4.35 -7.85 -10.94
N LEU A 71 3.41 -6.92 -11.13
CA LEU A 71 3.68 -5.49 -11.25
C LEU A 71 4.53 -4.98 -10.09
N ARG A 72 5.66 -4.36 -10.44
CA ARG A 72 6.58 -3.79 -9.46
C ARG A 72 5.98 -2.52 -8.89
N GLY A 73 5.97 -2.41 -7.57
CA GLY A 73 5.56 -1.16 -6.93
C GLY A 73 6.70 -0.14 -6.89
N ARG A 74 6.44 1.09 -7.32
CA ARG A 74 7.34 2.25 -7.11
C ARG A 74 7.32 2.73 -5.67
N PHE A 75 6.19 2.52 -4.99
CA PHE A 75 6.00 2.89 -3.60
C PHE A 75 5.59 1.69 -2.75
N MET A 76 5.79 1.83 -1.44
CA MET A 76 5.22 0.94 -0.46
C MET A 76 4.08 1.62 0.30
N GLY A 77 3.49 0.91 1.25
CA GLY A 77 2.67 1.50 2.30
C GLY A 77 2.17 0.45 3.26
N ASN A 78 1.12 0.80 4.00
CA ASN A 78 0.51 -0.13 4.95
C ASN A 78 -0.97 0.18 5.17
N ARG A 79 -1.66 -0.83 5.73
CA ARG A 79 -3.00 -0.71 6.31
C ARG A 79 -3.06 -1.31 7.73
N GLY A 80 -1.91 -1.42 8.40
CA GLY A 80 -1.71 -2.14 9.66
C GLY A 80 -1.30 -3.62 9.48
N CYS A 81 -1.45 -4.44 10.52
CA CYS A 81 -1.10 -5.87 10.47
C CYS A 81 -2.23 -6.69 9.87
N LEU A 82 -2.00 -7.20 8.67
CA LEU A 82 -3.02 -7.85 7.86
C LEU A 82 -2.82 -9.36 7.74
N HIS A 83 -1.68 -9.88 8.18
CA HIS A 83 -1.24 -11.22 7.85
C HIS A 83 -1.11 -12.15 9.07
N ARG A 84 -1.16 -13.45 8.79
CA ARG A 84 -0.66 -14.53 9.65
C ARG A 84 0.23 -15.41 8.77
N GLY A 85 1.52 -15.46 9.06
CA GLY A 85 2.50 -15.97 8.10
C GLY A 85 2.37 -15.24 6.75
N HIS A 86 2.26 -15.98 5.65
CA HIS A 86 2.17 -15.38 4.30
C HIS A 86 0.72 -15.11 3.85
N THR A 87 -0.27 -15.36 4.72
CA THR A 87 -1.69 -15.24 4.37
C THR A 87 -2.25 -13.92 4.86
N VAL A 88 -2.78 -13.10 3.95
CA VAL A 88 -3.56 -11.89 4.28
C VAL A 88 -4.95 -12.30 4.77
N VAL A 89 -5.25 -12.02 6.04
CA VAL A 89 -6.48 -12.43 6.75
C VAL A 89 -7.48 -11.29 6.96
N ARG A 90 -7.11 -10.04 6.62
CA ARG A 90 -7.98 -8.87 6.71
C ARG A 90 -7.50 -7.78 5.73
N ASN A 91 -8.38 -6.85 5.34
CA ASN A 91 -8.01 -5.79 4.42
C ASN A 91 -7.35 -4.57 5.13
N HIS A 92 -7.64 -4.35 6.41
CA HIS A 92 -7.01 -3.34 7.25
C HIS A 92 -7.09 -3.68 8.74
N ALA A 93 -6.27 -3.01 9.55
CA ALA A 93 -6.35 -3.06 11.02
C ALA A 93 -6.62 -1.67 11.65
N GLY A 94 -6.56 -0.58 10.88
CA GLY A 94 -6.79 0.77 11.41
C GLY A 94 -7.10 1.81 10.34
N LYS A 95 -7.15 3.08 10.76
CA LYS A 95 -7.50 4.23 9.90
C LYS A 95 -6.30 4.76 9.09
N ARG A 96 -5.10 4.63 9.63
CA ARG A 96 -3.85 5.12 9.03
C ARG A 96 -3.43 4.29 7.82
N TRP A 97 -3.85 4.71 6.64
CA TRP A 97 -3.44 4.13 5.37
C TRP A 97 -2.51 5.13 4.69
N ILE A 98 -1.24 4.77 4.59
CA ILE A 98 -0.21 5.70 4.10
C ILE A 98 0.66 5.08 3.02
N ILE A 99 1.02 5.89 2.03
CA ILE A 99 1.99 5.57 0.98
C ILE A 99 3.36 6.14 1.38
N CYS A 100 4.41 5.35 1.16
CA CYS A 100 5.77 5.60 1.61
C CYS A 100 6.78 5.33 0.49
N VAL A 101 7.98 5.89 0.61
CA VAL A 101 9.12 5.52 -0.24
C VAL A 101 9.58 4.09 0.09
N THR A 102 10.22 3.43 -0.87
CA THR A 102 10.70 2.05 -0.72
C THR A 102 11.98 1.94 0.10
N ASP A 103 12.82 2.97 0.07
CA ASP A 103 14.11 2.98 0.76
C ASP A 103 14.17 4.15 1.74
N TYR A 104 13.99 3.86 3.03
CA TYR A 104 14.05 4.87 4.09
C TYR A 104 14.94 4.37 5.25
N PRO A 105 16.06 5.04 5.58
CA PRO A 105 17.13 4.47 6.40
C PRO A 105 16.78 4.22 7.88
N ALA A 106 15.85 4.98 8.45
CA ALA A 106 15.78 5.08 9.92
C ALA A 106 15.05 3.93 10.62
N ARG A 107 14.51 2.93 9.88
CA ARG A 107 13.94 1.65 10.33
C ARG A 107 13.44 0.87 9.11
N THR A 108 13.69 -0.44 9.01
CA THR A 108 13.19 -1.35 7.97
C THR A 108 12.38 -2.51 8.56
N VAL A 109 11.19 -2.82 8.04
CA VAL A 109 10.40 -4.01 8.40
C VAL A 109 10.49 -5.00 7.24
N ALA A 110 10.89 -6.24 7.54
CA ALA A 110 10.89 -7.30 6.54
C ALA A 110 9.46 -7.68 6.18
N GLN A 111 9.21 -8.00 4.90
CA GLN A 111 7.92 -8.51 4.45
C GLN A 111 7.53 -9.75 5.28
N TRP A 112 6.27 -9.83 5.70
CA TRP A 112 5.71 -10.93 6.52
C TRP A 112 6.31 -11.07 7.93
N SER A 113 6.87 -10.00 8.50
CA SER A 113 7.32 -10.01 9.90
C SER A 113 6.12 -10.09 10.85
N ASP A 114 6.02 -11.17 11.63
CA ASP A 114 4.97 -11.37 12.62
C ASP A 114 4.90 -10.21 13.63
N GLY A 115 3.69 -9.78 13.96
CA GLY A 115 3.44 -8.66 14.88
C GLY A 115 3.72 -7.27 14.30
N HIS A 116 4.21 -7.20 13.06
CA HIS A 116 4.41 -5.96 12.32
C HIS A 116 3.38 -5.79 11.20
N TYR A 117 3.23 -4.54 10.77
CA TYR A 117 2.33 -4.20 9.69
C TYR A 117 2.69 -4.97 8.42
N THR A 118 1.70 -5.29 7.60
CA THR A 118 1.97 -5.88 6.28
C THR A 118 2.51 -4.80 5.36
N VAL A 119 3.75 -4.96 4.88
CA VAL A 119 4.30 -4.12 3.83
C VAL A 119 3.48 -4.35 2.56
N LEU A 120 2.87 -3.29 2.05
CA LEU A 120 2.10 -3.29 0.81
C LEU A 120 2.88 -2.51 -0.26
N PHE A 121 2.64 -2.80 -1.52
CA PHE A 121 3.27 -2.13 -2.66
C PHE A 121 2.22 -1.58 -3.62
N PHE A 122 2.52 -0.42 -4.18
CA PHE A 122 1.66 0.32 -5.10
C PHE A 122 2.43 0.59 -6.38
N HIS A 123 1.76 0.39 -7.53
CA HIS A 123 2.35 0.68 -8.84
C HIS A 123 2.95 2.09 -8.84
N ASP A 124 2.17 3.09 -8.42
CA ASP A 124 2.56 4.48 -8.23
C ASP A 124 1.73 5.18 -7.14
N GLU A 125 1.79 6.51 -7.08
CA GLU A 125 1.04 7.29 -6.10
C GLU A 125 -0.46 7.37 -6.43
N ALA A 126 -0.84 7.51 -7.70
CA ALA A 126 -2.24 7.58 -8.09
C ALA A 126 -3.02 6.31 -7.71
N VAL A 127 -2.41 5.13 -7.87
CA VAL A 127 -3.01 3.86 -7.40
C VAL A 127 -3.19 3.86 -5.87
N ALA A 128 -2.24 4.39 -5.11
CA ALA A 128 -2.34 4.45 -3.65
C ALA A 128 -3.42 5.43 -3.19
N LEU A 129 -3.52 6.59 -3.83
CA LEU A 129 -4.56 7.59 -3.60
C LEU A 129 -5.95 7.03 -3.93
N ALA A 130 -6.10 6.31 -5.05
CA ALA A 130 -7.32 5.60 -5.43
C ALA A 130 -7.72 4.57 -4.37
N ALA A 131 -6.75 3.84 -3.85
CA ALA A 131 -6.92 2.91 -2.75
C ALA A 131 -7.11 3.58 -1.37
N GLY A 132 -7.21 4.91 -1.30
CA GLY A 132 -7.50 5.67 -0.09
C GLY A 132 -6.33 5.89 0.88
N HIS A 133 -5.09 5.90 0.36
CA HIS A 133 -3.90 6.22 1.14
C HIS A 133 -3.56 7.71 1.01
N ARG A 134 -2.99 8.29 2.05
CA ARG A 134 -2.36 9.63 1.99
C ARG A 134 -0.83 9.53 2.09
N PRO A 135 -0.06 10.55 1.68
CA PRO A 135 1.40 10.53 1.85
C PRO A 135 1.85 10.32 3.31
N CYS A 136 2.91 9.52 3.53
CA CYS A 136 3.52 9.32 4.85
C CYS A 136 4.09 10.64 5.37
N ALA A 137 3.65 11.09 6.55
CA ALA A 137 4.16 12.30 7.20
C ALA A 137 5.64 12.21 7.65
N LEU A 138 6.32 11.10 7.41
CA LEU A 138 7.71 10.91 7.81
C LEU A 138 8.63 10.74 6.62
N CYS A 139 8.50 9.67 5.84
CA CYS A 139 9.38 9.45 4.68
C CYS A 139 8.98 10.22 3.42
N ARG A 140 7.74 10.74 3.36
CA ARG A 140 7.23 11.58 2.25
C ARG A 140 6.80 12.94 2.78
N ARG A 141 7.62 13.54 3.66
CA ARG A 141 7.27 14.76 4.42
C ARG A 141 6.85 15.93 3.54
N GLU A 142 7.61 16.22 2.49
CA GLU A 142 7.29 17.30 1.54
C GLU A 142 5.93 17.06 0.89
N ARG A 143 5.75 15.89 0.26
CA ARG A 143 4.48 15.45 -0.35
C ARG A 143 3.31 15.48 0.63
N TYR A 144 3.53 15.11 1.89
CA TYR A 144 2.53 15.19 2.93
C TYR A 144 2.13 16.64 3.23
N ASN A 145 3.08 17.58 3.26
CA ASN A 145 2.78 18.99 3.45
C ASN A 145 2.01 19.57 2.25
N ASP A 146 2.43 19.26 1.02
CA ASP A 146 1.71 19.67 -0.20
C ASP A 146 0.27 19.15 -0.19
N PHE A 147 0.10 17.89 0.17
CA PHE A 147 -1.23 17.27 0.29
C PHE A 147 -2.09 17.97 1.34
N ARG A 148 -1.52 18.41 2.47
CA ARG A 148 -2.26 19.16 3.51
C ARG A 148 -2.65 20.55 3.04
N VAL A 149 -1.78 21.25 2.32
CA VAL A 149 -2.09 22.57 1.76
C VAL A 149 -3.24 22.45 0.76
N ALA A 150 -3.15 21.50 -0.18
CA ALA A 150 -4.23 21.23 -1.12
C ALA A 150 -5.53 20.76 -0.42
N TRP A 151 -5.42 19.99 0.67
CA TRP A 151 -6.57 19.62 1.49
C TRP A 151 -7.23 20.82 2.16
N GLN A 152 -6.44 21.75 2.70
CA GLN A 152 -6.98 22.98 3.27
C GLN A 152 -7.70 23.81 2.22
N SER A 153 -7.12 23.97 1.02
CA SER A 153 -7.75 24.67 -0.09
C SER A 153 -9.05 23.99 -0.54
N ALA A 154 -9.09 22.65 -0.54
CA ALA A 154 -10.25 21.86 -0.97
C ALA A 154 -11.41 21.85 0.05
N HIS A 155 -11.11 21.84 1.35
CA HIS A 155 -12.08 21.57 2.41
C HIS A 155 -12.28 22.73 3.38
N GLY A 156 -11.52 23.81 3.23
CA GLY A 156 -11.50 24.95 4.13
C GLY A 156 -10.90 24.65 5.51
N GLY A 157 -10.99 25.63 6.40
CA GLY A 157 -10.48 25.53 7.77
C GLY A 157 -8.96 25.67 7.89
N GLY A 158 -8.42 25.18 9.00
CA GLY A 158 -6.98 25.17 9.26
C GLY A 158 -6.25 23.99 8.59
N LEU A 159 -4.92 24.04 8.59
CA LEU A 159 -4.07 23.00 8.01
C LEU A 159 -4.29 21.65 8.74
N PRO A 160 -4.82 20.62 8.09
CA PRO A 160 -5.34 19.42 8.77
C PRO A 160 -4.22 18.57 9.37
N GLY A 161 -4.47 17.95 10.51
CA GLY A 161 -3.62 16.91 11.08
C GLY A 161 -3.77 15.55 10.36
N ALA A 162 -2.79 14.67 10.56
CA ALA A 162 -2.81 13.31 10.01
C ALA A 162 -4.07 12.51 10.42
N ASP A 163 -4.43 12.54 11.70
CA ASP A 163 -5.56 11.77 12.20
C ASP A 163 -6.92 12.33 11.72
N GLN A 164 -7.01 13.63 11.45
CA GLN A 164 -8.21 14.25 10.85
C GLN A 164 -8.41 13.76 9.42
N MET A 165 -7.36 13.77 8.60
CA MET A 165 -7.40 13.22 7.24
C MET A 165 -7.70 11.72 7.26
N ASP A 166 -7.05 10.96 8.14
CA ASP A 166 -7.27 9.51 8.28
C ASP A 166 -8.73 9.20 8.66
N ALA A 167 -9.34 9.98 9.56
CA ALA A 167 -10.72 9.80 9.97
C ALA A 167 -11.69 10.03 8.81
N ARG A 168 -11.50 11.11 8.04
CA ARG A 168 -12.35 11.41 6.88
C ARG A 168 -12.19 10.37 5.77
N LEU A 169 -10.96 10.08 5.35
CA LEU A 169 -10.68 9.06 4.34
C LEU A 169 -11.19 7.67 4.75
N HIS A 170 -11.17 7.35 6.04
CA HIS A 170 -11.70 6.07 6.51
C HIS A 170 -13.21 5.91 6.23
N GLY A 171 -14.00 6.99 6.38
CA GLY A 171 -15.43 6.99 6.04
C GLY A 171 -15.71 6.94 4.53
N GLU A 172 -14.72 7.32 3.71
CA GLU A 172 -14.86 7.44 2.26
C GLU A 172 -14.36 6.21 1.49
N ARG A 173 -13.60 5.30 2.09
CA ARG A 173 -12.92 4.23 1.34
C ARG A 173 -13.60 2.85 1.40
N LEU A 174 -14.56 2.62 2.30
CA LEU A 174 -15.18 1.30 2.49
C LEU A 174 -16.73 1.36 2.57
N VAL A 175 -17.36 0.32 2.02
CA VAL A 175 -18.74 -0.09 2.28
C VAL A 175 -18.70 -1.58 2.61
N GLY A 176 -18.98 -1.94 3.87
CA GLY A 176 -18.76 -3.31 4.35
C GLY A 176 -17.29 -3.73 4.21
N SER A 177 -17.03 -4.85 3.54
CA SER A 177 -15.69 -5.34 3.21
C SER A 177 -15.14 -4.83 1.87
N GLY A 178 -15.98 -4.18 1.05
CA GLY A 178 -15.65 -3.69 -0.28
C GLY A 178 -15.20 -2.23 -0.31
N GLN A 179 -14.58 -1.82 -1.41
CA GLN A 179 -14.27 -0.41 -1.66
C GLN A 179 -15.57 0.39 -1.83
N ARG A 180 -15.60 1.58 -1.25
CA ARG A 180 -16.65 2.56 -1.56
C ARG A 180 -16.32 3.27 -2.87
N THR A 181 -17.27 3.32 -3.79
CA THR A 181 -17.19 4.11 -5.01
C THR A 181 -18.16 5.29 -4.93
N HIS A 182 -17.95 6.27 -5.80
CA HIS A 182 -18.74 7.49 -5.87
C HIS A 182 -19.07 7.82 -7.31
N GLU A 183 -20.18 8.51 -7.56
CA GLU A 183 -20.55 8.94 -8.90
C GLU A 183 -20.14 10.40 -9.11
N ALA A 184 -19.53 10.71 -10.25
CA ALA A 184 -19.23 12.07 -10.67
C ALA A 184 -19.17 12.17 -12.20
N PRO A 185 -19.42 13.34 -12.81
CA PRO A 185 -19.24 13.50 -14.25
C PRO A 185 -17.79 13.24 -14.67
N TRP A 186 -17.57 12.51 -15.76
CA TRP A 186 -16.23 12.28 -16.31
C TRP A 186 -15.46 13.59 -16.54
N SER A 187 -16.15 14.63 -17.02
CA SER A 187 -15.58 15.96 -17.26
C SER A 187 -15.09 16.66 -15.99
N SER A 188 -15.59 16.28 -14.81
CA SER A 188 -15.20 16.89 -13.54
C SER A 188 -13.97 16.25 -12.89
N LEU A 189 -13.54 15.09 -13.39
CA LEU A 189 -12.45 14.35 -12.76
C LEU A 189 -11.08 15.00 -13.06
N PRO A 190 -10.26 15.27 -12.03
CA PRO A 190 -8.93 15.82 -12.18
C PRO A 190 -7.91 14.73 -12.54
N ASP A 191 -6.76 15.15 -13.04
CA ASP A 191 -5.62 14.27 -13.30
C ASP A 191 -5.20 13.48 -12.05
N GLY A 192 -4.92 12.19 -12.25
CA GLY A 192 -4.55 11.27 -11.18
C GLY A 192 -5.73 10.67 -10.42
N ALA A 193 -6.97 11.09 -10.69
CA ALA A 193 -8.15 10.39 -10.20
C ALA A 193 -8.35 9.07 -10.95
N PHE A 194 -8.80 8.04 -10.24
CA PHE A 194 -9.18 6.76 -10.82
C PHE A 194 -10.69 6.61 -10.86
N ALA A 195 -11.19 6.09 -11.98
CA ALA A 195 -12.58 5.70 -12.16
C ALA A 195 -12.66 4.38 -12.95
N LEU A 196 -13.84 3.76 -12.93
CA LEU A 196 -14.13 2.58 -13.75
C LEU A 196 -14.53 3.02 -15.16
N SER A 197 -13.79 2.52 -16.14
CA SER A 197 -14.14 2.51 -17.57
C SER A 197 -14.59 1.11 -17.98
N ASP A 198 -15.05 0.93 -19.23
CA ASP A 198 -15.47 -0.37 -19.77
C ASP A 198 -14.38 -1.45 -19.62
N GLY A 199 -13.10 -1.07 -19.74
CA GLY A 199 -11.95 -1.97 -19.59
C GLY A 199 -11.47 -2.18 -18.14
N GLY A 200 -12.13 -1.56 -17.16
CA GLY A 200 -11.73 -1.61 -15.75
C GLY A 200 -11.19 -0.27 -15.23
N PRO A 201 -10.35 -0.27 -14.17
CA PRO A 201 -9.86 0.95 -13.55
C PRO A 201 -9.00 1.72 -14.55
N ALA A 202 -9.23 3.01 -14.69
CA ALA A 202 -8.41 3.88 -15.50
C ALA A 202 -8.07 5.14 -14.73
N VAL A 203 -6.84 5.63 -14.89
CA VAL A 203 -6.43 6.93 -14.36
C VAL A 203 -6.79 8.02 -15.37
N VAL A 204 -7.28 9.14 -14.87
CA VAL A 204 -7.58 10.32 -15.68
C VAL A 204 -6.30 11.12 -15.91
N LEU A 205 -6.02 11.50 -17.16
CA LEU A 205 -4.89 12.35 -17.56
C LEU A 205 -5.29 13.26 -18.74
N GLY A 206 -5.49 14.55 -18.49
CA GLY A 206 -6.02 15.49 -19.48
C GLY A 206 -7.31 14.96 -20.09
N ASP A 207 -7.49 15.10 -21.40
CA ASP A 207 -8.70 14.61 -22.08
C ASP A 207 -8.73 13.08 -22.32
N THR A 208 -7.85 12.33 -21.65
CA THR A 208 -7.73 10.88 -21.79
C THR A 208 -7.95 10.15 -20.48
N VAL A 209 -8.25 8.85 -20.60
CA VAL A 209 -8.18 7.88 -19.52
C VAL A 209 -7.19 6.79 -19.91
N VAL A 210 -6.34 6.39 -18.97
CA VAL A 210 -5.33 5.36 -19.19
C VAL A 210 -5.69 4.12 -18.38
N PRO A 211 -6.09 3.00 -19.03
CA PRO A 211 -6.45 1.77 -18.34
C PRO A 211 -5.29 1.23 -17.52
N TRP A 212 -5.60 0.69 -16.34
CA TRP A 212 -4.64 0.03 -15.45
C TRP A 212 -4.95 -1.46 -15.35
N SER A 213 -3.91 -2.29 -15.44
CA SER A 213 -4.00 -3.74 -15.32
C SER A 213 -2.87 -4.31 -14.43
N ALA A 214 -2.85 -5.64 -14.28
CA ALA A 214 -1.76 -6.35 -13.63
C ALA A 214 -0.39 -6.21 -14.34
N GLU A 215 -0.38 -5.66 -15.56
CA GLU A 215 0.81 -5.41 -16.37
C GLU A 215 1.26 -3.94 -16.32
N GLY A 216 0.44 -3.05 -15.73
CA GLY A 216 0.72 -1.61 -15.65
C GLY A 216 -0.31 -0.78 -16.40
N TYR A 217 0.11 0.41 -16.85
CA TYR A 217 -0.73 1.28 -17.67
C TYR A 217 -0.73 0.83 -19.13
N GLY A 218 -1.94 0.75 -19.71
CA GLY A 218 -2.15 0.42 -21.11
C GLY A 218 -2.19 1.64 -22.03
N THR A 219 -2.70 1.44 -23.24
CA THR A 219 -2.87 2.51 -24.22
C THR A 219 -3.93 3.52 -23.75
N PRO A 220 -3.64 4.84 -23.80
CA PRO A 220 -4.64 5.87 -23.53
C PRO A 220 -5.86 5.77 -24.45
N ALA A 221 -7.03 6.03 -23.89
CA ALA A 221 -8.29 6.15 -24.61
C ALA A 221 -8.91 7.53 -24.36
N ASN A 222 -9.79 7.96 -25.26
CA ASN A 222 -10.56 9.19 -25.05
C ASN A 222 -11.36 9.10 -23.76
N ARG A 223 -11.39 10.20 -23.00
CA ARG A 223 -12.21 10.29 -21.80
C ARG A 223 -13.69 10.06 -22.16
N PRO A 224 -14.40 9.14 -21.50
CA PRO A 224 -15.82 8.92 -21.75
C PRO A 224 -16.67 10.16 -21.38
N THR A 225 -17.88 10.22 -21.91
CA THR A 225 -18.88 11.23 -21.52
C THR A 225 -19.83 10.69 -20.44
N GLY A 226 -20.58 11.57 -19.78
CA GLY A 226 -21.58 11.17 -18.79
C GLY A 226 -20.99 10.96 -17.39
N THR A 227 -21.56 10.01 -16.65
CA THR A 227 -21.22 9.75 -15.25
C THR A 227 -20.18 8.63 -15.14
N ALA A 228 -19.21 8.82 -14.25
CA ALA A 228 -18.15 7.89 -13.92
C ALA A 228 -18.37 7.31 -12.53
N THR A 229 -18.15 6.00 -12.38
CA THR A 229 -17.96 5.36 -11.07
C THR A 229 -16.52 5.57 -10.61
N VAL A 230 -16.31 6.53 -9.73
CA VAL A 230 -15.02 6.96 -9.19
C VAL A 230 -14.54 6.03 -8.08
N LEU A 231 -13.28 5.59 -8.19
CA LEU A 231 -12.59 4.78 -7.20
C LEU A 231 -11.84 5.63 -6.16
N THR A 232 -11.33 6.78 -6.58
CA THR A 232 -10.63 7.72 -5.70
C THR A 232 -11.59 8.36 -4.70
N PRO A 233 -11.27 8.38 -3.39
CA PRO A 233 -12.13 8.99 -2.38
C PRO A 233 -12.44 10.47 -2.69
N PRO A 234 -13.65 10.97 -2.40
CA PRO A 234 -14.06 12.34 -2.73
C PRO A 234 -13.14 13.40 -2.13
N SER A 235 -12.63 13.19 -0.91
CA SER A 235 -11.68 14.13 -0.32
C SER A 235 -10.37 14.19 -1.10
N THR A 236 -9.91 13.05 -1.61
CA THR A 236 -8.72 12.96 -2.43
C THR A 236 -8.97 13.57 -3.82
N VAL A 237 -10.13 13.34 -4.43
CA VAL A 237 -10.52 14.01 -5.68
C VAL A 237 -10.46 15.53 -5.51
N ALA A 238 -11.05 16.06 -4.43
CA ALA A 238 -11.02 17.49 -4.16
C ALA A 238 -9.57 18.03 -3.96
N VAL A 239 -8.69 17.27 -3.31
CA VAL A 239 -7.26 17.60 -3.16
C VAL A 239 -6.53 17.64 -4.50
N LEU A 240 -6.82 16.71 -5.42
CA LEU A 240 -6.26 16.69 -6.77
C LEU A 240 -6.72 17.92 -7.58
N THR A 241 -8.01 18.25 -7.50
CA THR A 241 -8.59 19.46 -8.08
C THR A 241 -7.93 20.72 -7.52
N ALA A 242 -7.63 20.75 -6.22
CA ALA A 242 -6.96 21.85 -5.54
C ALA A 242 -5.45 21.98 -5.83
N GLY A 243 -4.89 21.14 -6.71
CA GLY A 243 -3.53 21.32 -7.22
C GLY A 243 -2.52 20.25 -6.80
N TYR A 244 -2.89 19.27 -5.97
CA TYR A 244 -1.98 18.16 -5.70
C TYR A 244 -1.81 17.31 -6.97
N ARG A 245 -0.57 17.09 -7.41
CA ARG A 245 -0.25 16.29 -8.60
C ARG A 245 0.45 14.99 -8.19
N PRO A 246 -0.20 13.83 -8.26
CA PRO A 246 0.40 12.57 -7.85
C PRO A 246 1.46 12.09 -8.86
N ASP A 247 2.42 11.29 -8.40
CA ASP A 247 3.31 10.53 -9.29
C ASP A 247 2.50 9.42 -10.00
N VAL A 248 2.53 9.43 -11.34
CA VAL A 248 1.92 8.46 -12.25
C VAL A 248 3.05 7.86 -13.09
N ALA A 249 3.15 6.54 -13.12
CA ALA A 249 4.29 5.80 -13.69
C ALA A 249 4.46 5.92 -15.21
#